data_AF-A0A9W8SJ24-F1
#
_entry.id   AF-A0A9W8SJ24-F1
#
_cell.length_a   1.000
_cell.length_b   1.000
_cell.length_c   1.000
_cell.angle_alpha   90.00
_cell.angle_beta   90.00
_cell.angle_gamma   90.00
#
_symmetry.space_group_name_H-M   'P 1'
#
loop_
_entity.id
_entity.type
_entity.pdbx_description
1 polymer ?
#
loop_
_entity_poly.entity_id
_entity_poly.type
_entity_poly.pdbx_seq_one_letter_code
_entity_poly.pdbx_strand_id
1 'polypeptide(L)'
;MSIIQQHTSATLSDAWRTIDIDALNEDSSVNFDTSTLHPPQPEIDEAEVRQLSGQIRQLLRGGDAEGALRGSLETPVYNGTDAAKAFRQDAHLHTIIEVLQSIKASDMSPLLKSIYGSDGGPECLDVLMKYIYKGMATVHPGTASRSPNKVTPQSTGGFSQIGGRPGGANEPATAAMSVLLSWHEKVVEVAGLGCIGRTMTDWRKV
;
A
#
# COMPACT_ATOMS: atom_id res chain seq x y z
N MET A 1 39.45 11.14 -15.15
CA MET A 1 38.47 11.95 -15.91
C MET A 1 37.61 12.67 -14.88
N SER A 2 37.72 13.99 -14.80
CA SER A 2 37.03 14.79 -13.77
C SER A 2 35.57 14.99 -14.15
N ILE A 3 34.65 14.50 -13.32
CA ILE A 3 33.24 14.85 -13.40
C ILE A 3 33.13 16.28 -12.87
N ILE A 4 33.04 17.25 -13.78
CA ILE A 4 32.72 18.63 -13.41
C ILE A 4 31.22 18.65 -13.08
N GLN A 5 30.89 18.57 -11.79
CA GLN A 5 29.52 18.77 -11.30
C GLN A 5 29.10 20.21 -11.65
N GLN A 6 28.10 20.35 -12.52
CA GLN A 6 27.58 21.66 -12.91
C GLN A 6 26.86 22.28 -11.71
N HIS A 7 27.47 23.28 -11.09
CA HIS A 7 26.86 24.08 -10.04
C HIS A 7 25.75 24.96 -10.63
N THR A 8 24.49 24.69 -10.28
CA THR A 8 23.36 25.60 -10.58
C THR A 8 23.34 26.75 -9.56
N SER A 9 22.86 27.93 -9.95
CA SER A 9 22.82 29.16 -9.11
C SER A 9 22.16 29.00 -7.74
N ALA A 10 21.41 27.91 -7.49
CA ALA A 10 20.85 27.58 -6.18
C ALA A 10 21.92 27.30 -5.11
N THR A 11 23.11 26.82 -5.52
CA THR A 11 24.27 26.59 -4.62
C THR A 11 24.97 27.87 -4.17
N LEU A 12 24.64 29.02 -4.76
CA LEU A 12 25.18 30.35 -4.44
C LEU A 12 24.17 31.24 -3.69
N SER A 13 23.22 30.64 -2.96
CA SER A 13 22.37 31.40 -2.04
C SER A 13 23.07 31.61 -0.70
N ASP A 14 22.77 32.73 -0.01
CA ASP A 14 23.33 33.10 1.31
C ASP A 14 22.98 32.09 2.44
N ALA A 15 22.23 31.02 2.10
CA ALA A 15 21.79 29.95 2.98
C ALA A 15 22.81 28.78 3.05
N TRP A 16 24.10 29.09 3.18
CA TRP A 16 25.19 28.10 3.25
C TRP A 16 25.05 27.08 4.39
N ARG A 17 24.25 27.40 5.42
CA ARG A 17 23.97 26.52 6.56
C ARG A 17 22.91 25.44 6.30
N THR A 18 22.13 25.54 5.23
CA THR A 18 21.08 24.57 4.89
C THR A 18 21.50 23.60 3.80
N ILE A 19 22.75 23.71 3.33
CA ILE A 19 23.30 22.80 2.33
C ILE A 19 23.50 21.43 3.00
N ASP A 20 22.88 20.40 2.44
CA ASP A 20 23.12 19.01 2.83
C ASP A 20 24.47 18.56 2.26
N ILE A 21 25.52 18.72 3.07
CA ILE A 21 26.88 18.30 2.73
C ILE A 21 27.04 16.78 2.76
N ASP A 22 26.16 16.06 3.49
CA ASP A 22 26.23 14.60 3.61
C ASP A 22 25.81 13.92 2.30
N ALA A 23 24.98 14.58 1.48
CA ALA A 23 24.66 14.14 0.12
C ALA A 23 25.89 14.08 -0.82
N LEU A 24 26.94 14.86 -0.53
CA LEU A 24 28.16 14.93 -1.35
C LEU A 24 29.20 13.86 -0.97
N ASN A 25 28.99 13.12 0.11
CA ASN A 25 29.91 12.04 0.48
C ASN A 25 29.74 10.83 -0.46
N GLU A 26 30.83 10.17 -0.83
CA GLU A 26 30.80 8.98 -1.70
C GLU A 26 29.97 7.84 -1.07
N ASP A 27 30.07 7.70 0.27
CA ASP A 27 29.33 6.71 1.05
C ASP A 27 27.88 7.13 1.38
N SER A 28 27.39 8.22 0.80
CA SER A 28 26.04 8.73 1.11
C SER A 28 24.96 7.79 0.60
N SER A 29 23.96 7.50 1.43
CA SER A 29 22.84 6.61 1.10
C SER A 29 22.04 7.08 -0.14
N VAL A 30 22.07 8.39 -0.44
CA VAL A 30 21.40 8.98 -1.61
C VAL A 30 22.10 8.68 -2.94
N ASN A 31 23.37 8.30 -2.89
CA ASN A 31 24.18 8.01 -4.08
C ASN A 31 24.11 6.53 -4.49
N PHE A 32 23.47 5.68 -3.70
CA PHE A 32 23.31 4.26 -4.03
C PHE A 32 22.21 4.06 -5.08
N ASP A 33 22.57 3.42 -6.19
CA ASP A 33 21.60 3.04 -7.21
C ASP A 33 20.72 1.88 -6.72
N THR A 34 19.53 2.25 -6.26
CA THR A 34 18.50 1.31 -5.78
C THR A 34 17.84 0.50 -6.90
N SER A 35 18.12 0.79 -8.19
CA SER A 35 17.58 0.02 -9.31
C SER A 35 18.00 -1.45 -9.25
N THR A 36 19.22 -1.70 -8.75
CA THR A 36 19.79 -3.05 -8.57
C THR A 36 19.11 -3.87 -7.46
N LEU A 37 18.38 -3.21 -6.57
CA LEU A 37 17.66 -3.85 -5.46
C LEU A 37 16.25 -4.32 -5.87
N HIS A 38 15.79 -3.94 -7.06
CA HIS A 38 14.47 -4.32 -7.56
C HIS A 38 14.59 -5.58 -8.43
N PRO A 39 14.14 -6.76 -7.97
CA PRO A 39 14.18 -7.97 -8.79
C PRO A 39 13.28 -7.82 -10.02
N PRO A 40 13.57 -8.53 -11.13
CA PRO A 40 12.68 -8.56 -12.29
C PRO A 40 11.31 -9.09 -11.86
N GLN A 41 10.26 -8.30 -12.12
CA GLN A 41 8.89 -8.62 -11.75
C GLN A 41 8.09 -9.01 -12.99
N PRO A 42 7.15 -9.97 -12.88
CA PRO A 42 6.22 -10.25 -13.95
C PRO A 42 5.33 -9.02 -14.18
N GLU A 43 5.26 -8.56 -15.43
CA GLU A 43 4.32 -7.52 -15.80
C GLU A 43 2.96 -8.16 -16.05
N ILE A 44 1.95 -7.76 -15.26
CA ILE A 44 0.58 -8.27 -15.38
C ILE A 44 -0.26 -7.21 -16.08
N ASP A 45 -0.91 -7.56 -17.18
CA ASP A 45 -1.71 -6.61 -17.96
C ASP A 45 -3.02 -6.24 -17.27
N GLU A 46 -3.59 -5.08 -17.63
CA GLU A 46 -4.87 -4.63 -17.07
C GLU A 46 -6.01 -5.63 -17.34
N ALA A 47 -6.00 -6.26 -18.52
CA ALA A 47 -6.95 -7.28 -18.89
C ALA A 47 -6.83 -8.52 -17.98
N GLU A 48 -5.61 -8.92 -17.62
CA GLU A 48 -5.35 -10.06 -16.74
C GLU A 48 -5.82 -9.76 -15.31
N VAL A 49 -5.55 -8.56 -14.79
CA VAL A 49 -6.06 -8.14 -13.46
C VAL A 49 -7.59 -8.20 -13.43
N ARG A 50 -8.26 -7.69 -14.47
CA ARG A 50 -9.73 -7.74 -14.56
C ARG A 50 -10.26 -9.17 -14.63
N GLN A 51 -9.59 -10.04 -15.39
CA GLN A 51 -9.96 -11.45 -15.49
C GLN A 51 -9.80 -12.16 -14.13
N LEU A 52 -8.67 -11.93 -13.45
CA LEU A 52 -8.39 -12.48 -12.13
C LEU A 52 -9.44 -12.01 -11.11
N SER A 53 -9.76 -10.71 -11.08
CA SER A 53 -10.83 -10.18 -10.23
C SER A 53 -12.18 -10.84 -10.51
N GLY A 54 -12.51 -11.11 -11.77
CA GLY A 54 -13.72 -11.84 -12.16
C GLY A 54 -13.75 -13.27 -11.62
N GLN A 55 -12.63 -13.98 -11.73
CA GLN A 55 -12.47 -15.35 -11.22
C GLN A 55 -12.59 -15.39 -9.69
N ILE A 56 -11.92 -14.49 -8.97
CA ILE A 56 -11.98 -14.40 -7.51
C ILE A 56 -13.41 -14.16 -7.03
N ARG A 57 -14.12 -13.21 -7.64
CA ARG A 57 -15.54 -12.94 -7.32
C ARG A 57 -16.44 -14.13 -7.64
N GLN A 58 -16.11 -14.93 -8.66
CA GLN A 58 -16.83 -16.16 -8.95
C GLN A 58 -16.62 -17.23 -7.87
N LEU A 59 -15.37 -17.43 -7.40
CA LEU A 59 -15.06 -18.35 -6.31
C LEU A 59 -15.78 -17.96 -5.01
N LEU A 60 -15.79 -16.67 -4.67
CA LEU A 60 -16.54 -16.15 -3.53
C LEU A 60 -18.05 -16.46 -3.61
N ARG A 61 -18.67 -16.27 -4.79
CA ARG A 61 -20.08 -16.63 -5.01
C ARG A 61 -20.33 -18.14 -4.95
N GLY A 62 -19.31 -18.94 -5.28
CA GLY A 62 -19.33 -20.40 -5.14
C GLY A 62 -19.15 -20.89 -3.70
N GLY A 63 -18.86 -20.00 -2.74
CA GLY A 63 -18.59 -20.34 -1.34
C GLY A 63 -17.16 -20.82 -1.08
N ASP A 64 -16.28 -20.81 -2.08
CA ASP A 64 -14.87 -21.16 -1.94
C ASP A 64 -14.04 -19.92 -1.60
N ALA A 65 -14.07 -19.55 -0.32
CA ALA A 65 -13.31 -18.41 0.19
C ALA A 65 -11.80 -18.68 0.24
N GLU A 66 -11.38 -19.93 0.43
CA GLU A 66 -9.98 -20.33 0.49
C GLU A 66 -9.32 -20.22 -0.88
N GLY A 67 -9.95 -20.78 -1.91
CA GLY A 67 -9.50 -20.64 -3.29
C GLY A 67 -9.49 -19.18 -3.75
N ALA A 68 -10.50 -18.39 -3.36
CA ALA A 68 -10.57 -16.97 -3.67
C ALA A 68 -9.40 -16.18 -3.06
N LEU A 69 -9.14 -16.35 -1.77
CA LEU A 69 -8.04 -15.67 -1.08
C LEU A 69 -6.69 -16.14 -1.62
N ARG A 70 -6.49 -17.45 -1.76
CA ARG A 70 -5.25 -18.02 -2.27
C ARG A 70 -4.93 -17.54 -3.69
N GLY A 71 -5.90 -17.61 -4.61
CA GLY A 71 -5.73 -17.15 -5.99
C GLY A 71 -5.42 -15.65 -6.08
N SER A 72 -5.93 -14.85 -5.14
CA SER A 72 -5.61 -13.41 -5.06
C SER A 72 -4.17 -13.13 -4.61
N LEU A 73 -3.57 -14.02 -3.82
CA LEU A 73 -2.24 -13.87 -3.22
C LEU A 73 -1.12 -14.53 -4.05
N GLU A 74 -1.43 -15.56 -4.83
CA GLU A 74 -0.45 -16.23 -5.71
C GLU A 74 -0.02 -15.37 -6.90
N THR A 75 -0.87 -14.41 -7.31
CA THR A 75 -0.61 -13.52 -8.44
C THR A 75 -0.63 -12.04 -7.99
N PRO A 76 0.34 -11.60 -7.18
CA PRO A 76 0.42 -10.22 -6.73
C PRO A 76 0.78 -9.26 -7.87
N VAL A 77 0.09 -8.12 -7.91
CA VAL A 77 0.42 -7.02 -8.83
C VAL A 77 1.41 -6.10 -8.13
N TYR A 78 2.65 -6.11 -8.60
CA TYR A 78 3.71 -5.26 -8.09
C TYR A 78 3.78 -3.89 -8.80
N ASN A 79 4.36 -2.91 -8.10
CA ASN A 79 4.47 -1.52 -8.52
C ASN A 79 5.53 -1.31 -9.62
N GLY A 80 5.28 -0.31 -10.47
CA GLY A 80 6.29 0.34 -11.29
C GLY A 80 5.97 1.83 -11.46
N THR A 81 6.90 2.63 -11.98
CA THR A 81 6.85 4.11 -11.98
C THR A 81 5.69 4.75 -12.77
N ASP A 82 4.79 3.96 -13.34
CA ASP A 82 3.70 4.40 -14.23
C ASP A 82 2.36 4.48 -13.47
N ALA A 83 1.62 5.56 -13.67
CA ALA A 83 0.26 5.73 -13.13
C ALA A 83 -0.68 4.60 -13.54
N ALA A 84 -0.50 4.00 -14.73
CA ALA A 84 -1.27 2.84 -15.16
C ALA A 84 -0.98 1.57 -14.32
N LYS A 85 0.22 1.44 -13.74
CA LYS A 85 0.56 0.34 -12.82
C LYS A 85 -0.14 0.53 -11.47
N ALA A 86 -0.16 1.77 -10.95
CA ALA A 86 -0.86 2.09 -9.70
C ALA A 86 -2.36 1.80 -9.78
N PHE A 87 -3.03 2.15 -10.88
CA PHE A 87 -4.47 1.86 -11.04
C PHE A 87 -4.79 0.36 -11.02
N ARG A 88 -3.97 -0.47 -11.69
CA ARG A 88 -4.11 -1.94 -11.68
C ARG A 88 -3.96 -2.52 -10.27
N GLN A 89 -2.97 -2.01 -9.53
CA GLN A 89 -2.66 -2.41 -8.16
C GLN A 89 -3.80 -2.04 -7.19
N ASP A 90 -4.43 -0.88 -7.40
CA ASP A 90 -5.59 -0.44 -6.61
C ASP A 90 -6.84 -1.28 -6.91
N ALA A 91 -7.05 -1.65 -8.17
CA ALA A 91 -8.14 -2.57 -8.55
C ALA A 91 -7.96 -3.97 -7.93
N HIS A 92 -6.73 -4.49 -7.90
CA HIS A 92 -6.43 -5.77 -7.24
C HIS A 92 -6.59 -5.66 -5.72
N LEU A 93 -6.03 -4.62 -5.09
CA LEU A 93 -6.21 -4.35 -3.66
C LEU A 93 -7.69 -4.31 -3.28
N HIS A 94 -8.53 -3.62 -4.07
CA HIS A 94 -9.96 -3.56 -3.83
C HIS A 94 -10.61 -4.95 -3.84
N THR A 95 -10.21 -5.81 -4.78
CA THR A 95 -10.68 -7.20 -4.85
C THR A 95 -10.25 -8.00 -3.61
N ILE A 96 -9.02 -7.84 -3.14
CA ILE A 96 -8.53 -8.50 -1.92
C ILE A 96 -9.34 -8.04 -0.70
N ILE A 97 -9.58 -6.73 -0.55
CA ILE A 97 -10.36 -6.19 0.57
C ILE A 97 -11.78 -6.77 0.58
N GLU A 98 -12.43 -6.92 -0.59
CA GLU A 98 -13.74 -7.57 -0.68
C GLU A 98 -13.70 -9.03 -0.21
N VAL A 99 -12.67 -9.80 -0.60
CA VAL A 99 -12.46 -11.17 -0.12
C VAL A 99 -12.34 -11.18 1.41
N LEU A 100 -11.48 -10.31 1.96
CA LEU A 100 -11.24 -10.21 3.41
C LEU A 100 -12.50 -9.82 4.20
N GLN A 101 -13.37 -8.98 3.63
CA GLN A 101 -14.63 -8.57 4.23
C GLN A 101 -15.72 -9.65 4.12
N SER A 102 -15.65 -10.52 3.11
CA SER A 102 -16.64 -11.59 2.91
C SER A 102 -16.47 -12.78 3.87
N ILE A 103 -15.28 -12.94 4.43
CA ILE A 103 -14.92 -14.05 5.33
C ILE A 103 -15.32 -13.71 6.76
N LYS A 104 -15.94 -14.67 7.45
CA LYS A 104 -16.36 -14.52 8.85
C LYS A 104 -15.16 -14.60 9.78
N ALA A 105 -15.22 -13.86 10.90
CA ALA A 105 -14.17 -13.85 11.91
C ALA A 105 -13.84 -15.26 12.47
N SER A 106 -14.83 -16.16 12.57
CA SER A 106 -14.63 -17.55 13.01
C SER A 106 -13.71 -18.35 12.08
N ASP A 107 -13.68 -17.98 10.80
CA ASP A 107 -13.05 -18.78 9.75
C ASP A 107 -11.66 -18.25 9.39
N MET A 108 -11.28 -17.06 9.88
CA MET A 108 -9.98 -16.43 9.60
C MET A 108 -8.78 -17.30 10.01
N SER A 109 -8.73 -17.70 11.29
CA SER A 109 -7.61 -18.50 11.81
C SER A 109 -7.47 -19.88 11.16
N PRO A 110 -8.53 -20.71 11.00
CA PRO A 110 -8.39 -22.00 10.32
C PRO A 110 -8.00 -21.85 8.84
N LEU A 111 -8.55 -20.86 8.13
CA LEU A 111 -8.20 -20.56 6.75
C LEU A 111 -6.71 -20.22 6.59
N LEU A 112 -6.19 -19.31 7.42
CA LEU A 112 -4.78 -18.91 7.38
C LEU A 112 -3.85 -20.07 7.72
N LYS A 113 -4.22 -20.95 8.65
CA LYS A 113 -3.45 -22.17 8.95
C LYS A 113 -3.43 -23.14 7.77
N SER A 114 -4.56 -23.30 7.07
CA SER A 114 -4.63 -24.12 5.84
C SER A 114 -3.71 -23.57 4.77
N ILE A 115 -3.82 -22.26 4.47
CA ILE A 115 -2.97 -21.57 3.49
C ILE A 115 -1.49 -21.67 3.89
N TYR A 116 -1.14 -21.42 5.15
CA TYR A 116 0.24 -21.51 5.63
C TYR A 116 0.84 -22.91 5.50
N GLY A 117 0.02 -23.96 5.70
CA GLY A 117 0.43 -25.35 5.53
C GLY A 117 0.49 -25.82 4.07
N SER A 118 -0.02 -25.03 3.13
CA SER A 118 0.03 -25.33 1.70
C SER A 118 1.37 -24.95 1.07
N ASP A 119 1.64 -25.47 -0.12
CA ASP A 119 2.86 -25.14 -0.87
C ASP A 119 2.89 -23.64 -1.22
N GLY A 120 3.99 -22.96 -0.91
CA GLY A 120 4.10 -21.50 -1.03
C GLY A 120 3.31 -20.69 0.02
N GLY A 121 2.68 -21.34 1.00
CA GLY A 121 1.85 -20.72 2.04
C GLY A 121 2.48 -19.55 2.79
N PRO A 122 3.75 -19.66 3.28
CA PRO A 122 4.42 -18.56 3.97
C PRO A 122 4.55 -17.30 3.11
N GLU A 123 4.87 -17.45 1.82
CA GLU A 123 4.98 -16.34 0.87
C GLU A 123 3.61 -15.70 0.62
N CYS A 124 2.55 -16.51 0.52
CA CYS A 124 1.18 -15.99 0.40
C CYS A 124 0.79 -15.12 1.60
N LEU A 125 1.16 -15.52 2.82
CA LEU A 125 0.88 -14.72 4.02
C LEU A 125 1.72 -13.44 4.11
N ASP A 126 2.97 -13.47 3.61
CA ASP A 126 3.79 -12.27 3.48
C ASP A 126 3.19 -11.30 2.45
N VAL A 127 2.71 -11.81 1.30
CA VAL A 127 2.00 -11.01 0.30
C VAL A 127 0.71 -10.43 0.87
N LEU A 128 -0.06 -11.21 1.64
CA LEU A 128 -1.25 -10.73 2.34
C LEU A 128 -0.90 -9.60 3.31
N MET A 129 0.18 -9.74 4.08
CA MET A 129 0.65 -8.71 5.00
C MET A 129 0.99 -7.40 4.27
N LYS A 130 1.63 -7.48 3.09
CA LYS A 130 1.88 -6.29 2.25
C LYS A 130 0.59 -5.60 1.82
N TYR A 131 -0.41 -6.35 1.36
CA TYR A 131 -1.70 -5.79 0.96
C TYR A 131 -2.48 -5.22 2.16
N ILE A 132 -2.33 -5.79 3.36
CA ILE A 132 -2.90 -5.24 4.59
C ILE A 132 -2.28 -3.86 4.90
N TYR A 133 -0.95 -3.73 4.85
CA TYR A 133 -0.30 -2.43 5.04
C TYR A 133 -0.69 -1.42 3.96
N LYS A 134 -0.77 -1.84 2.70
CA LYS A 134 -1.24 -0.97 1.61
C LYS A 134 -2.68 -0.52 1.84
N GLY A 135 -3.57 -1.45 2.21
CA GLY A 135 -4.96 -1.17 2.54
C GLY A 135 -5.06 -0.11 3.65
N MET A 136 -4.32 -0.28 4.75
CA MET A 136 -4.31 0.68 5.85
C MET A 136 -3.75 2.06 5.47
N ALA A 137 -2.80 2.12 4.53
CA ALA A 137 -2.30 3.38 4.00
C ALA A 137 -3.34 4.12 3.14
N THR A 138 -4.19 3.38 2.40
CA THR A 138 -5.22 3.96 1.52
C THR A 138 -6.47 4.43 2.27
N VAL A 139 -6.81 3.79 3.39
CA VAL A 139 -8.03 4.07 4.16
C VAL A 139 -7.85 5.24 5.16
N HIS A 140 -6.66 5.86 5.20
CA HIS A 140 -6.42 7.00 6.07
C HIS A 140 -7.30 8.21 5.71
N PRO A 141 -8.09 8.79 6.64
CA PRO A 141 -8.93 9.96 6.38
C PRO A 141 -8.15 11.28 6.17
N GLY A 142 -6.82 11.24 6.10
CA GLY A 142 -5.94 12.41 6.06
C GLY A 142 -5.28 12.71 4.71
N THR A 143 -5.43 11.85 3.69
CA THR A 143 -4.78 12.04 2.37
C THR A 143 -5.66 12.76 1.35
N ALA A 144 -6.90 13.11 1.69
CA ALA A 144 -7.67 14.10 0.95
C ALA A 144 -7.17 15.52 1.29
N SER A 145 -6.33 16.07 0.41
CA SER A 145 -5.79 17.45 0.39
C SER A 145 -4.55 17.74 1.25
N ARG A 146 -3.37 17.31 0.74
CA ARG A 146 -2.17 18.15 0.88
C ARG A 146 -2.19 19.23 -0.20
N SER A 147 -3.17 20.14 -0.13
CA SER A 147 -3.12 21.37 -0.91
C SER A 147 -1.93 22.21 -0.43
N PRO A 148 -1.13 22.82 -1.32
CA PRO A 148 -0.08 23.74 -0.89
C PRO A 148 -0.74 24.93 -0.20
N ASN A 149 -0.38 25.17 1.05
CA ASN A 149 -0.84 26.32 1.83
C ASN A 149 -0.33 27.60 1.17
N LYS A 150 -1.11 28.18 0.25
CA LYS A 150 -0.91 29.55 -0.23
C LYS A 150 -1.59 30.47 0.78
N VAL A 151 -0.78 31.02 1.68
CA VAL A 151 -1.22 32.04 2.64
C VAL A 151 -1.69 33.27 1.87
N THR A 152 -2.98 33.58 1.93
CA THR A 152 -3.56 34.87 1.51
C THR A 152 -4.22 35.54 2.70
N PRO A 153 -4.06 36.86 2.90
CA PRO A 153 -4.53 37.55 4.10
C PRO A 153 -6.06 37.65 4.14
N GLN A 154 -6.56 37.39 5.34
CA GLN A 154 -7.96 37.34 5.75
C GLN A 154 -8.64 38.72 5.63
N SER A 155 -9.79 38.79 4.94
CA SER A 155 -10.70 39.94 4.96
C SER A 155 -11.83 39.68 5.96
N THR A 156 -11.97 40.57 6.93
CA THR A 156 -12.95 40.54 8.02
C THR A 156 -14.33 40.94 7.52
N GLY A 157 -15.36 40.10 7.76
CA GLY A 157 -16.75 40.55 7.70
C GLY A 157 -17.79 39.44 7.51
N GLY A 158 -18.79 39.39 8.40
CA GLY A 158 -20.11 38.82 8.08
C GLY A 158 -20.59 37.67 8.97
N PHE A 159 -21.52 38.00 9.87
CA PHE A 159 -22.28 37.11 10.75
C PHE A 159 -23.50 36.51 10.01
N SER A 160 -23.68 35.17 10.01
CA SER A 160 -25.01 34.50 10.10
C SER A 160 -24.97 32.96 10.11
N GLN A 161 -25.67 32.43 11.12
CA GLN A 161 -26.63 31.30 11.10
C GLN A 161 -26.18 29.86 10.74
N ILE A 162 -26.19 29.01 11.78
CA ILE A 162 -26.80 27.67 11.89
C ILE A 162 -26.81 26.78 10.63
N GLY A 163 -26.11 25.63 10.71
CA GLY A 163 -26.46 24.44 9.93
C GLY A 163 -25.31 23.46 9.68
N GLY A 164 -25.40 22.26 10.26
CA GLY A 164 -24.67 21.08 9.79
C GLY A 164 -23.75 20.40 10.82
N ARG A 165 -24.28 19.44 11.58
CA ARG A 165 -23.47 18.40 12.24
C ARG A 165 -22.72 17.61 11.15
N PRO A 166 -21.40 17.38 11.24
CA PRO A 166 -20.73 16.44 10.35
C PRO A 166 -20.90 15.03 10.93
N GLY A 167 -22.02 14.38 10.57
CA GLY A 167 -22.20 12.94 10.77
C GLY A 167 -22.29 12.27 9.40
N GLY A 168 -21.46 11.24 9.16
CA GLY A 168 -21.83 10.16 8.24
C GLY A 168 -21.00 9.93 6.97
N ALA A 169 -19.73 10.35 6.88
CA ALA A 169 -18.88 9.98 5.73
C ALA A 169 -17.72 9.02 6.05
N ASN A 170 -17.41 8.78 7.33
CA ASN A 170 -16.24 7.99 7.75
C ASN A 170 -16.55 6.55 8.19
N GLU A 171 -17.81 6.13 8.18
CA GLU A 171 -18.23 4.81 8.66
C GLU A 171 -17.68 3.64 7.82
N PRO A 172 -17.70 3.66 6.46
CA PRO A 172 -17.17 2.54 5.67
C PRO A 172 -15.64 2.44 5.75
N ALA A 173 -14.93 3.57 5.85
CA ALA A 173 -13.48 3.59 6.03
C ALA A 173 -13.07 3.02 7.41
N THR A 174 -13.78 3.39 8.47
CA THR A 174 -13.51 2.89 9.82
C THR A 174 -13.78 1.39 9.93
N ALA A 175 -14.84 0.89 9.29
CA ALA A 175 -15.14 -0.54 9.24
C ALA A 175 -14.12 -1.35 8.40
N ALA A 176 -13.60 -0.78 7.32
CA ALA A 176 -12.52 -1.42 6.57
C ALA A 176 -11.23 -1.51 7.40
N MET A 177 -10.89 -0.48 8.19
CA MET A 177 -9.73 -0.50 9.08
C MET A 177 -9.84 -1.58 10.16
N SER A 178 -11.00 -1.76 10.78
CA SER A 178 -11.16 -2.79 11.82
C SER A 178 -10.97 -4.19 11.25
N VAL A 179 -11.49 -4.46 10.05
CA VAL A 179 -11.28 -5.73 9.34
C VAL A 179 -9.79 -5.96 9.07
N LEU A 180 -9.08 -4.96 8.52
CA LEU A 180 -7.65 -5.07 8.23
C LEU A 180 -6.80 -5.32 9.49
N LEU A 181 -7.14 -4.68 10.61
CA LEU A 181 -6.46 -4.91 11.90
C LEU A 181 -6.72 -6.32 12.45
N SER A 182 -7.95 -6.82 12.34
CA SER A 182 -8.26 -8.20 12.71
C SER A 182 -7.49 -9.21 11.85
N TRP A 183 -7.40 -8.98 10.54
CA TRP A 183 -6.60 -9.82 9.65
C TRP A 183 -5.10 -9.75 9.98
N HIS A 184 -4.57 -8.56 10.27
CA HIS A 184 -3.19 -8.39 10.70
C HIS A 184 -2.88 -9.23 11.94
N GLU A 185 -3.72 -9.15 12.97
CA GLU A 185 -3.60 -9.97 14.18
C GLU A 185 -3.53 -11.46 13.84
N LYS A 186 -4.47 -11.96 13.02
CA LYS A 186 -4.55 -13.39 12.69
C LYS A 186 -3.40 -13.87 11.81
N VAL A 187 -2.89 -13.04 10.89
CA VAL A 187 -1.69 -13.38 10.10
C VAL A 187 -0.48 -13.49 11.02
N VAL A 188 -0.30 -12.56 11.95
CA VAL A 188 0.84 -12.60 12.91
C VAL A 188 0.74 -13.79 13.86
N GLU A 189 -0.47 -14.16 14.31
CA GLU A 189 -0.67 -15.37 15.12
C GLU A 189 -0.26 -16.66 14.39
N VAL A 190 -0.45 -16.72 13.07
CA VAL A 190 -0.16 -17.93 12.26
C VAL A 190 1.27 -17.94 11.71
N ALA A 191 1.72 -16.85 11.10
CA ALA A 191 3.04 -16.72 10.46
C ALA A 191 4.16 -16.25 11.41
N GLY A 192 3.80 -15.79 12.61
CA GLY A 192 4.72 -15.17 13.57
C GLY A 192 5.15 -13.76 13.16
N LEU A 193 6.01 -13.14 13.98
CA LEU A 193 6.51 -11.78 13.75
C LEU A 193 7.40 -11.64 12.51
N GLY A 194 7.94 -12.74 11.98
CA GLY A 194 8.82 -12.75 10.82
C GLY A 194 8.16 -12.21 9.55
N CYS A 195 6.84 -12.36 9.39
CA CYS A 195 6.11 -11.85 8.22
C CYS A 195 6.17 -10.32 8.11
N ILE A 196 6.16 -9.63 9.26
CA ILE A 196 6.31 -8.17 9.32
C ILE A 196 7.72 -7.80 8.85
N GLY A 197 8.74 -8.44 9.41
CA GLY A 197 10.14 -8.18 9.06
C GLY A 197 10.41 -8.37 7.56
N ARG A 198 9.94 -9.47 6.97
CA ARG A 198 10.08 -9.75 5.54
C ARG A 198 9.30 -8.75 4.68
N THR A 199 8.11 -8.35 5.11
CA THR A 199 7.33 -7.31 4.41
C THR A 199 8.05 -5.97 4.39
N MET A 200 8.66 -5.57 5.51
CA MET A 200 9.36 -4.28 5.64
C MET A 200 10.68 -4.23 4.85
N THR A 201 11.30 -5.38 4.57
CA THR A 201 12.57 -5.46 3.81
C THR A 201 12.37 -5.83 2.35
N ASP A 202 11.17 -6.20 1.92
CA ASP A 202 10.92 -6.59 0.54
C ASP A 202 10.86 -5.37 -0.40
N TRP A 203 11.73 -5.38 -1.40
CA TRP A 203 11.79 -4.36 -2.43
C TRP A 203 10.69 -4.49 -3.48
N ARG A 204 10.00 -5.65 -3.54
CA ARG A 204 8.81 -5.86 -4.36
C ARG A 204 7.60 -5.24 -3.68
N LYS A 205 7.26 -4.01 -4.08
CA LYS A 205 6.14 -3.24 -3.54
C LYS A 205 4.85 -3.64 -4.24
N VAL A 206 3.84 -4.06 -3.48
CA VAL A 206 2.45 -4.26 -3.95
C VAL A 206 1.59 -3.06 -3.65
#